data_AF-A0A923HL43-F1
#
_entry.id   AF-A0A923HL43-F1
#
_cell.length_a   1.000
_cell.length_b   1.000
_cell.length_c   1.000
_cell.angle_alpha   90.00
_cell.angle_beta   90.00
_cell.angle_gamma   90.00
#
_symmetry.space_group_name_H-M   'P 1'
#
loop_
_entity.id
_entity.type
_entity.pdbx_description
1 polymer ?
#
loop_
_entity_poly.entity_id
_entity_poly.type
_entity_poly.pdbx_seq_one_letter_code
_entity_poly.pdbx_strand_id
1 'polypeptide(L)'
;MTSIDFALETIDGKHVTLQQFPAKAYLIVNTASRCVYTAQYAGLEDLYQEFKDQGLQILGFPCNQFGAQEPGENQNIGEFCQRNYGVSFPMFAKIDVNGEHTHPLFHHLKEMAPGILGSKSIKWNFTKFLLTSDGSAIERFAPQTTPSNLRLAIAELLKKS
;
A
#
# COMPACT_ATOMS: atom_id res chain seq x y z
N MET A 1 19.54 1.42 -12.77
CA MET A 1 18.65 1.67 -11.62
C MET A 1 17.36 2.22 -12.17
N THR A 2 16.30 1.43 -12.19
CA THR A 2 14.99 1.86 -12.67
C THR A 2 14.36 2.65 -11.54
N SER A 3 14.43 3.98 -11.61
CA SER A 3 13.72 4.83 -10.65
C SER A 3 12.23 4.48 -10.73
N ILE A 4 11.63 4.09 -9.61
CA ILE A 4 10.21 3.80 -9.50
C ILE A 4 9.48 5.15 -9.46
N ASP A 5 9.33 5.79 -10.61
CA ASP A 5 8.62 7.06 -10.74
C ASP A 5 7.26 6.85 -11.40
N PHE A 6 6.24 6.69 -10.57
CA PHE A 6 4.85 6.57 -11.02
C PHE A 6 4.10 7.86 -10.71
N ALA A 7 3.31 8.33 -11.67
CA ALA A 7 2.30 9.33 -11.43
C ALA A 7 1.23 8.75 -10.48
N LEU A 8 0.84 9.53 -9.49
CA LEU A 8 -0.16 9.18 -8.48
C LEU A 8 -1.08 10.39 -8.27
N GLU A 9 -2.24 10.13 -7.71
CA GLU A 9 -3.15 11.17 -7.22
C GLU A 9 -3.40 10.91 -5.74
N THR A 10 -3.18 11.91 -4.89
CA THR A 10 -3.47 11.81 -3.46
C THR A 10 -4.98 11.74 -3.23
N ILE A 11 -5.40 11.32 -2.04
CA ILE A 11 -6.83 11.21 -1.72
C ILE A 11 -7.59 12.55 -1.74
N ASP A 12 -6.88 13.67 -1.66
CA ASP A 12 -7.41 15.04 -1.81
C ASP A 12 -7.29 15.60 -3.24
N GLY A 13 -6.90 14.78 -4.22
CA GLY A 13 -6.92 15.12 -5.65
C GLY A 13 -5.67 15.82 -6.18
N LYS A 14 -4.54 15.79 -5.45
CA LYS A 14 -3.28 16.38 -5.93
C LYS A 14 -2.51 15.37 -6.75
N HIS A 15 -2.05 15.79 -7.92
CA HIS A 15 -1.12 15.01 -8.73
C HIS A 15 0.28 15.06 -8.13
N VAL A 16 0.83 13.89 -7.84
CA VAL A 16 2.13 13.69 -7.22
C VAL A 16 2.87 12.57 -7.92
N THR A 17 4.13 12.35 -7.57
CA THR A 17 4.85 11.15 -7.96
C THR A 17 5.37 10.42 -6.73
N LEU A 18 5.73 9.14 -6.88
CA LEU A 18 6.27 8.36 -5.77
C LEU A 18 7.53 9.01 -5.16
N GLN A 19 8.35 9.69 -5.98
CA GLN A 19 9.55 10.40 -5.52
C GLN A 19 9.27 11.53 -4.51
N GLN A 20 8.05 12.06 -4.49
CA GLN A 20 7.65 13.09 -3.51
C GLN A 20 7.44 12.51 -2.10
N PHE A 21 7.53 11.18 -1.93
CA PHE A 21 7.46 10.50 -0.65
C PHE A 21 8.80 9.81 -0.34
N PRO A 22 9.91 10.58 -0.14
CA PRO A 22 11.23 9.99 0.03
C PRO A 22 11.25 9.01 1.21
N ALA A 23 11.73 7.80 0.93
CA ALA A 23 11.78 6.69 1.86
C ALA A 23 13.03 5.84 1.62
N LYS A 24 13.40 5.05 2.62
CA LYS A 24 14.29 3.89 2.45
C LYS A 24 13.51 2.67 1.99
N ALA A 25 12.31 2.49 2.53
CA ALA A 25 11.40 1.41 2.17
C ALA A 25 9.95 1.91 2.08
N TYR A 26 9.19 1.31 1.17
CA TYR A 26 7.77 1.52 1.02
C TYR A 26 7.00 0.27 1.44
N LEU A 27 5.88 0.44 2.12
CA LEU A 27 4.85 -0.58 2.29
C LEU A 27 3.58 -0.12 1.55
N ILE A 28 3.33 -0.68 0.38
CA ILE A 28 2.22 -0.34 -0.50
C ILE A 28 1.06 -1.30 -0.25
N VAL A 29 -0.13 -0.78 0.05
CA VAL A 29 -1.29 -1.59 0.45
C VAL A 29 -2.51 -1.21 -0.39
N ASN A 30 -3.17 -2.19 -1.02
CA ASN A 30 -4.52 -1.95 -1.56
C ASN A 30 -5.56 -2.06 -0.43
N THR A 31 -6.33 -1.03 -0.18
CA THR A 31 -7.18 -0.94 1.03
C THR A 31 -8.67 -0.92 0.71
N ALA A 32 -9.49 -1.18 1.73
CA ALA A 32 -10.95 -1.14 1.66
C ALA A 32 -11.57 -0.76 3.02
N SER A 33 -12.62 0.06 3.04
CA SER A 33 -13.31 0.50 4.27
C SER A 33 -14.36 -0.50 4.79
N ARG A 34 -14.85 -1.42 3.95
CA ARG A 34 -15.92 -2.38 4.31
C ARG A 34 -15.45 -3.83 4.18
N CYS A 35 -14.23 -4.11 4.63
CA CYS A 35 -13.59 -5.42 4.55
C CYS A 35 -13.40 -6.04 5.93
N VAL A 36 -13.38 -7.37 6.03
CA VAL A 36 -13.02 -8.09 7.27
C VAL A 36 -11.63 -7.71 7.79
N TYR A 37 -10.76 -7.20 6.91
CA TYR A 37 -9.41 -6.76 7.25
C TYR A 37 -9.30 -5.25 7.51
N THR A 38 -10.40 -4.48 7.48
CA THR A 38 -10.36 -3.02 7.68
C THR A 38 -9.76 -2.63 9.03
N ALA A 39 -9.92 -3.46 10.06
CA ALA A 39 -9.26 -3.25 11.37
C ALA A 39 -7.72 -3.22 11.29
N GLN A 40 -7.11 -3.73 10.22
CA GLN A 40 -5.66 -3.66 10.02
C GLN A 40 -5.16 -2.23 9.79
N TYR A 41 -6.01 -1.25 9.47
CA TYR A 41 -5.60 0.15 9.41
C TYR A 41 -4.92 0.62 10.70
N ALA A 42 -5.43 0.22 11.87
CA ALA A 42 -4.81 0.55 13.15
C ALA A 42 -3.39 -0.01 13.27
N GLY A 43 -3.21 -1.29 12.92
CA GLY A 43 -1.87 -1.90 12.96
C GLY A 43 -0.92 -1.35 11.90
N LEU A 44 -1.43 -0.90 10.74
CA LEU A 44 -0.62 -0.20 9.74
C LEU A 44 -0.19 1.17 10.26
N GLU A 45 -1.08 1.89 10.93
CA GLU A 45 -0.76 3.16 11.58
C GLU A 45 0.31 2.98 12.66
N ASP A 46 0.19 1.95 13.51
CA ASP A 46 1.22 1.62 14.51
C ASP A 46 2.60 1.38 13.87
N LEU A 47 2.66 0.60 12.79
CA LEU A 47 3.90 0.39 12.04
C LEU A 47 4.44 1.69 11.45
N TYR A 48 3.56 2.55 10.93
CA TYR A 48 3.97 3.83 10.37
C TYR A 48 4.61 4.70 11.44
N GLN A 49 3.96 4.86 12.60
CA GLN A 49 4.52 5.64 13.70
C GLN A 49 5.85 5.07 14.20
N GLU A 50 5.99 3.74 14.25
CA GLU A 50 7.20 3.07 14.72
C GLU A 50 8.41 3.26 13.78
N PHE A 51 8.18 3.24 12.45
CA PHE A 51 9.28 3.18 11.47
C PHE A 51 9.41 4.39 10.53
N LYS A 52 8.48 5.35 10.54
CA LYS A 52 8.55 6.52 9.64
C LYS A 52 9.86 7.31 9.78
N ASP A 53 10.32 7.53 11.01
CA ASP A 53 11.55 8.27 11.29
C ASP A 53 12.81 7.45 10.94
N GLN A 54 12.65 6.14 10.76
CA GLN A 54 13.68 5.22 10.28
C GLN A 54 13.67 5.09 8.74
N GLY A 55 12.75 5.77 8.06
CA GLY A 55 12.66 5.81 6.60
C GLY A 55 11.61 4.88 5.99
N LEU A 56 10.62 4.40 6.75
CA LEU A 56 9.45 3.72 6.17
C LEU A 56 8.41 4.73 5.67
N GLN A 57 7.85 4.49 4.49
CA GLN A 57 6.59 5.10 4.07
C GLN A 57 5.53 4.02 3.84
N ILE A 58 4.36 4.16 4.45
CA ILE A 58 3.18 3.33 4.13
C ILE A 58 2.30 4.11 3.16
N LEU A 59 1.88 3.48 2.06
CA LEU A 59 1.07 4.11 1.02
C LEU A 59 -0.22 3.32 0.81
N GLY A 60 -1.36 3.93 1.15
CA GLY A 60 -2.67 3.30 1.06
C GLY A 60 -3.39 3.63 -0.23
N PHE A 61 -3.80 2.60 -0.97
CA PHE A 61 -4.49 2.71 -2.26
C PHE A 61 -5.88 2.07 -2.17
N PRO A 62 -6.94 2.86 -1.95
CA PRO A 62 -8.31 2.35 -1.91
C PRO A 62 -8.65 1.63 -3.23
N CYS A 63 -9.34 0.50 -3.15
CA CYS A 63 -9.73 -0.28 -4.33
C CYS A 63 -11.09 -0.94 -4.15
N ASN A 64 -11.99 -0.77 -5.15
CA ASN A 64 -13.36 -1.31 -5.08
C ASN A 64 -13.54 -2.64 -5.82
N GLN A 65 -12.48 -3.23 -6.38
CA GLN A 65 -12.55 -4.44 -7.22
C GLN A 65 -12.88 -5.72 -6.43
N PHE A 66 -12.82 -5.68 -5.10
CA PHE A 66 -12.97 -6.85 -4.24
C PHE A 66 -14.23 -6.73 -3.40
N GLY A 67 -15.30 -7.41 -3.83
CA GLY A 67 -16.59 -7.44 -3.13
C GLY A 67 -17.28 -6.08 -3.02
N ALA A 68 -16.92 -5.11 -3.86
CA ALA A 68 -17.40 -3.72 -3.78
C ALA A 68 -17.26 -3.11 -2.37
N GLN A 69 -16.16 -3.42 -1.69
CA GLN A 69 -15.91 -3.05 -0.28
C GLN A 69 -15.32 -1.64 -0.09
N GLU A 70 -15.16 -0.87 -1.16
CA GLU A 70 -14.71 0.52 -1.13
C GLU A 70 -15.59 1.41 -2.04
N PRO A 71 -16.93 1.47 -1.79
CA PRO A 71 -17.87 2.12 -2.70
C PRO A 71 -17.84 3.66 -2.59
N GLY A 72 -17.21 4.22 -1.56
CA GLY A 72 -17.17 5.65 -1.32
C GLY A 72 -16.28 6.42 -2.30
N GLU A 73 -16.48 7.73 -2.35
CA GLU A 73 -15.57 8.66 -3.03
C GLU A 73 -14.33 8.95 -2.18
N ASN A 74 -13.26 9.46 -2.81
CA ASN A 74 -11.96 9.69 -2.18
C ASN A 74 -12.07 10.45 -0.85
N GLN A 75 -12.82 11.55 -0.80
CA GLN A 75 -13.03 12.33 0.43
C GLN A 75 -13.64 11.48 1.56
N ASN A 76 -14.69 10.71 1.26
CA ASN A 76 -15.36 9.87 2.26
C ASN A 76 -14.44 8.76 2.78
N ILE A 77 -13.58 8.21 1.91
CA ILE A 77 -12.60 7.18 2.28
C ILE A 77 -11.54 7.78 3.21
N GLY A 78 -11.01 8.95 2.88
CA GLY A 78 -10.01 9.64 3.71
C GLY A 78 -10.56 9.97 5.10
N GLU A 79 -11.76 10.56 5.16
CA GLU A 79 -12.45 10.84 6.42
C GLU A 79 -12.72 9.57 7.24
N PHE A 80 -13.11 8.47 6.58
CA PHE A 80 -13.31 7.19 7.24
C PHE A 80 -12.03 6.68 7.90
N CYS A 81 -10.91 6.65 7.15
CA CYS A 81 -9.63 6.14 7.65
C CYS A 81 -9.12 6.99 8.83
N GLN A 82 -9.22 8.31 8.72
CA GLN A 82 -8.78 9.22 9.78
C GLN A 82 -9.68 9.11 11.02
N ARG A 83 -11.02 9.20 10.87
CA ARG A 83 -11.93 9.22 12.02
C ARG A 83 -11.98 7.90 12.79
N ASN A 84 -11.87 6.76 12.10
CA ASN A 84 -12.04 5.45 12.73
C ASN A 84 -10.72 4.80 13.17
N TYR A 85 -9.60 5.16 12.54
CA TYR A 85 -8.31 4.48 12.76
C TYR A 85 -7.13 5.43 12.98
N GLY A 86 -7.33 6.75 12.92
CA GLY A 86 -6.26 7.71 13.12
C GLY A 86 -5.18 7.68 12.04
N VAL A 87 -5.49 7.13 10.85
CA VAL A 87 -4.53 6.98 9.75
C VAL A 87 -3.89 8.33 9.42
N SER A 88 -2.57 8.37 9.50
CA SER A 88 -1.74 9.54 9.19
C SER A 88 -0.75 9.29 8.05
N PHE A 89 -0.58 8.03 7.63
CA PHE A 89 0.20 7.71 6.44
C PHE A 89 -0.51 8.17 5.16
N PRO A 90 0.23 8.44 4.06
CA PRO A 90 -0.34 8.88 2.79
C PRO A 90 -1.41 7.93 2.22
N MET A 91 -2.57 8.50 1.94
CA MET A 91 -3.66 7.84 1.23
C MET A 91 -3.80 8.45 -0.17
N PHE A 92 -4.10 7.61 -1.15
CA PHE A 92 -4.22 7.98 -2.55
C PHE A 92 -5.66 7.89 -3.05
N ALA A 93 -5.91 8.43 -4.23
CA ALA A 93 -7.15 8.24 -4.96
C ALA A 93 -7.43 6.75 -5.17
N LYS A 94 -8.72 6.41 -5.24
CA LYS A 94 -9.17 5.06 -5.53
C LYS A 94 -8.69 4.61 -6.91
N ILE A 95 -8.10 3.42 -6.98
CA ILE A 95 -7.53 2.87 -8.22
C ILE A 95 -7.93 1.41 -8.44
N ASP A 96 -7.76 0.97 -9.68
CA ASP A 96 -7.83 -0.43 -10.06
C ASP A 96 -6.46 -1.09 -9.94
N VAL A 97 -6.43 -2.27 -9.33
CA VAL A 97 -5.19 -3.04 -9.10
C VAL A 97 -5.12 -4.32 -9.93
N ASN A 98 -6.20 -4.64 -10.66
CA ASN A 98 -6.33 -5.76 -11.59
C ASN A 98 -7.06 -5.33 -12.88
N GLY A 99 -6.98 -6.15 -13.92
CA GLY A 99 -7.68 -5.94 -15.19
C GLY A 99 -7.00 -4.93 -16.11
N GLU A 100 -7.70 -4.56 -17.19
CA GLU A 100 -7.19 -3.66 -18.24
C GLU A 100 -6.88 -2.24 -17.72
N HIS A 101 -7.59 -1.81 -16.67
CA HIS A 101 -7.40 -0.52 -16.01
C HIS A 101 -6.43 -0.56 -14.82
N THR A 102 -5.66 -1.66 -14.66
CA THR A 102 -4.67 -1.76 -13.58
C THR A 102 -3.74 -0.55 -13.60
N HIS A 103 -3.62 0.14 -12.46
CA HIS A 103 -2.69 1.25 -12.31
C HIS A 103 -1.24 0.80 -12.56
N PRO A 104 -0.39 1.59 -13.29
CA PRO A 104 0.98 1.20 -13.64
C PRO A 104 1.84 0.73 -12.45
N LEU A 105 1.72 1.39 -11.30
CA LEU A 105 2.36 0.96 -10.04
C LEU A 105 2.00 -0.48 -9.70
N PHE A 106 0.70 -0.82 -9.63
CA PHE A 106 0.25 -2.16 -9.26
C PHE A 106 0.54 -3.19 -10.34
N HIS A 107 0.58 -2.81 -11.62
CA HIS A 107 1.10 -3.67 -12.67
C HIS A 107 2.55 -4.07 -12.38
N HIS A 108 3.42 -3.08 -12.14
CA HIS A 108 4.83 -3.31 -11.83
C HIS A 108 5.05 -4.15 -10.57
N LEU A 109 4.35 -3.85 -9.47
CA LEU A 109 4.47 -4.61 -8.22
C LEU A 109 4.11 -6.09 -8.39
N LYS A 110 3.07 -6.38 -9.17
CA LYS A 110 2.62 -7.75 -9.47
C LYS A 110 3.57 -8.51 -10.39
N GLU A 111 4.27 -7.81 -11.29
CA GLU A 111 5.33 -8.39 -12.13
C GLU A 111 6.56 -8.75 -11.30
N MET A 112 7.00 -7.85 -10.42
CA MET A 112 8.21 -8.02 -9.64
C MET A 112 8.04 -9.00 -8.47
N ALA A 113 6.85 -9.05 -7.86
CA ALA A 113 6.53 -9.96 -6.77
C ALA A 113 5.21 -10.72 -7.05
N PRO A 114 5.25 -11.73 -7.94
CA PRO A 114 4.09 -12.56 -8.20
C PRO A 114 3.71 -13.36 -6.94
N GLY A 115 2.42 -13.68 -6.81
CA GLY A 115 1.91 -14.49 -5.72
C GLY A 115 2.17 -15.99 -5.91
N ILE A 116 1.47 -16.80 -5.12
CA ILE A 116 1.54 -18.27 -5.15
C ILE A 116 1.37 -18.79 -6.59
N LEU A 117 2.22 -19.74 -6.97
CA LEU A 117 2.28 -20.34 -8.31
C LEU A 117 2.45 -19.31 -9.44
N GLY A 118 3.15 -18.19 -9.17
CA GLY A 118 3.40 -17.15 -10.17
C GLY A 118 2.19 -16.26 -10.45
N SER A 119 1.13 -16.32 -9.63
CA SER A 119 -0.09 -15.56 -9.89
C SER A 119 0.11 -14.06 -9.69
N LYS A 120 0.04 -13.31 -10.79
CA LYS A 120 0.18 -11.84 -10.77
C LYS A 120 -1.08 -11.14 -10.26
N SER A 121 -2.25 -11.76 -10.31
CA SER A 121 -3.50 -11.15 -9.84
C SER A 121 -3.49 -10.93 -8.32
N ILE A 122 -3.93 -9.74 -7.89
CA ILE A 122 -4.25 -9.48 -6.48
C ILE A 122 -5.56 -10.17 -6.15
N LYS A 123 -5.57 -10.95 -5.07
CA LYS A 123 -6.69 -11.83 -4.74
C LYS A 123 -7.73 -11.16 -3.84
N TRP A 124 -7.33 -10.15 -3.04
CA TRP A 124 -8.24 -9.48 -2.11
C TRP A 124 -7.69 -8.13 -1.64
N ASN A 125 -8.52 -7.39 -0.92
CA ASN A 125 -8.15 -6.23 -0.13
C ASN A 125 -7.04 -6.56 0.89
N PHE A 126 -6.22 -5.57 1.22
CA PHE A 126 -5.09 -5.64 2.16
C PHE A 126 -3.94 -6.54 1.71
N THR A 127 -3.75 -6.76 0.41
CA THR A 127 -2.46 -7.27 -0.08
C THR A 127 -1.41 -6.18 0.11
N LYS A 128 -0.23 -6.55 0.62
CA LYS A 128 0.87 -5.58 0.82
C LYS A 128 2.07 -5.92 -0.04
N PHE A 129 2.79 -4.88 -0.46
CA PHE A 129 4.09 -5.00 -1.09
C PHE A 129 5.09 -4.19 -0.27
N LEU A 130 6.11 -4.84 0.28
CA LEU A 130 7.21 -4.18 0.97
C LEU A 130 8.40 -4.14 0.00
N LEU A 131 8.96 -2.96 -0.24
CA LEU A 131 10.06 -2.79 -1.20
C LEU A 131 11.02 -1.70 -0.78
N THR A 132 12.28 -1.83 -1.21
CA THR A 132 13.29 -0.76 -1.09
C THR A 132 13.00 0.36 -2.07
N SER A 133 13.45 1.56 -1.75
CA SER A 133 13.21 2.75 -2.60
C SER A 133 13.93 2.69 -3.94
N ASP A 134 15.00 1.90 -4.04
CA ASP A 134 15.72 1.63 -5.29
C ASP A 134 15.13 0.45 -6.10
N GLY A 135 14.10 -0.22 -5.58
CA GLY A 135 13.46 -1.37 -6.20
C GLY A 135 14.29 -2.66 -6.23
N SER A 136 15.43 -2.72 -5.53
CA SER A 136 16.32 -3.89 -5.51
C SER A 136 15.75 -5.09 -4.76
N ALA A 137 14.87 -4.85 -3.77
CA ALA A 137 14.16 -5.88 -3.05
C ALA A 137 12.67 -5.58 -2.97
N ILE A 138 11.85 -6.61 -3.15
CA ILE A 138 10.39 -6.54 -3.02
C ILE A 138 9.85 -7.87 -2.51
N GLU A 139 8.89 -7.79 -1.59
CA GLU A 139 8.16 -8.93 -1.06
C GLU A 139 6.66 -8.63 -1.04
N ARG A 140 5.84 -9.64 -1.34
CA ARG A 140 4.39 -9.55 -1.36
C ARG A 140 3.78 -10.35 -0.21
N PHE A 141 2.94 -9.69 0.57
CA PHE A 141 2.23 -10.28 1.71
C PHE A 141 0.74 -10.42 1.42
N ALA A 142 0.19 -11.55 1.87
CA ALA A 142 -1.21 -11.86 1.70
C ALA A 142 -2.12 -11.02 2.64
N PRO A 143 -3.42 -10.87 2.31
CA PRO A 143 -4.39 -10.14 3.13
C PRO A 143 -4.38 -10.48 4.62
N GLN A 144 -4.29 -11.77 4.93
CA GLN A 144 -4.32 -12.30 6.28
C GLN A 144 -3.03 -12.05 7.08
N THR A 145 -1.92 -11.66 6.43
CA THR A 145 -0.71 -11.25 7.14
C THR A 145 -1.01 -9.96 7.90
N THR A 146 -1.04 -10.06 9.23
CA THR A 146 -1.31 -8.93 10.12
C THR A 146 -0.14 -7.93 10.09
N PRO A 147 -0.40 -6.64 10.36
CA PRO A 147 0.66 -5.65 10.46
C PRO A 147 1.76 -6.03 11.47
N SER A 148 1.40 -6.61 12.62
CA SER A 148 2.37 -7.10 13.61
C SER A 148 3.41 -8.06 13.03
N ASN A 149 3.00 -8.91 12.08
CA ASN A 149 3.88 -9.90 11.46
C ASN A 149 4.80 -9.29 10.39
N LEU A 150 4.58 -8.02 10.00
CA LEU A 150 5.46 -7.29 9.07
C LEU A 150 6.62 -6.60 9.78
N ARG A 151 6.56 -6.42 11.11
CA ARG A 151 7.54 -5.65 11.89
C ARG A 151 8.97 -6.10 11.66
N LEU A 152 9.23 -7.41 11.69
CA LEU A 152 10.58 -7.96 11.47
C LEU A 152 11.06 -7.72 10.03
N ALA A 153 10.22 -8.00 9.03
CA ALA A 153 10.57 -7.79 7.63
C ALA A 153 10.89 -6.31 7.33
N ILE A 154 10.10 -5.38 7.88
CA ILE A 154 10.34 -3.93 7.77
C ILE A 154 11.69 -3.56 8.40
N ALA A 155 11.93 -3.98 9.64
CA ALA A 155 13.17 -3.66 10.35
C ALA A 155 14.41 -4.21 9.65
N GLU A 156 14.32 -5.42 9.06
CA GLU A 156 15.41 -6.01 8.28
C GLU A 156 15.66 -5.27 6.98
N LEU A 157 14.60 -4.85 6.27
CA LEU A 157 14.73 -4.14 5.01
C LEU A 157 15.35 -2.74 5.20
N LEU A 158 14.93 -2.02 6.25
CA LEU A 158 15.46 -0.70 6.59
C LEU A 158 16.93 -0.71 7.00
N LYS A 159 17.45 -1.82 7.54
CA LYS A 159 18.89 -1.99 7.87
C LYS A 159 19.76 -2.18 6.63
N LYS A 160 19.19 -2.69 5.54
CA LYS A 160 19.90 -2.96 4.27
C LYS A 160 19.90 -1.76 3.33
N SER A 161 19.12 -0.72 3.64
CA SER A 161 18.85 0.45 2.79
C SER A 161 19.56 1.73 3.25
#